data_AF-E1F135-F1
#
_entry.id   AF-E1F135-F1
#
_cell.length_a   1.000
_cell.length_b   1.000
_cell.length_c   1.000
_cell.angle_alpha   90.00
_cell.angle_beta   90.00
_cell.angle_gamma   90.00
#
_symmetry.space_group_name_H-M   'P 1'
#
loop_
_entity.id
_entity.type
_entity.pdbx_description
1 polymer ?
#
loop_
_entity_poly.entity_id
_entity_poly.type
_entity_poly.pdbx_seq_one_letter_code
_entity_poly.pdbx_strand_id
1 'polypeptide(L)'
;MALRQTVPIPYLRGVNVSSYSKGMPFNPVDSVSQDSYSLPQHVFKPFGKHSISAGLECISSLGFNCIRLLVFLEACFTISGNIANDYVDGIGDFIMAAHARGFFVVLDFHQDNYSRRLGGSGLADVFLPASLRTAHTIFKGLGESWGSQPLTDKRYWTCWMRFWDNVLIDEMPGWPDMPLQELYIYCITATLQRLYARDGLFVDAIDIINEPCLPEVFAGQLLFVPWQTRTRRGQLIEFYVRAIASLEQTGFHGYYFLEPFNYDVSYLMRFSIGLDGCCNRVCEAIPELDRKRLVFAPHCYQPLRNLGPSIDCILQNHIRSQEAGGFSWMVIGELGDVTYGAPEGETILDKQLKHLTSMAIPWIIWEFCPVYEASEAESRDMYRITSNIHSFPWNGEYCSIVGPRLQPLPIYINVLTHYLTHLQERPTHNKLSTSPTPFSSQQKSLYILLRDGINTISAYHLQRLMRLSGQTVFTWPSIQWYVITKSTHVPSTAQTRQYLRDFTLSNLGFRRYADAMVFMRQYGGLIVCSDRSLLRGAYVCDLLAE
;
A
#
# COMPACT_ATOMS: atom_id res chain seq x y z
N MET A 1 -20.82 -29.06 -13.90
CA MET A 1 -19.65 -28.65 -13.07
C MET A 1 -20.01 -28.90 -11.61
N ALA A 2 -19.14 -29.57 -10.84
CA ALA A 2 -19.34 -29.66 -9.39
C ALA A 2 -19.35 -28.24 -8.79
N LEU A 3 -20.22 -27.97 -7.82
CA LEU A 3 -20.24 -26.71 -7.08
C LEU A 3 -18.86 -26.50 -6.43
N ARG A 4 -18.08 -25.54 -6.96
CA ARG A 4 -16.80 -25.14 -6.38
C ARG A 4 -17.06 -24.57 -4.99
N GLN A 5 -16.46 -25.17 -3.96
CA GLN A 5 -16.38 -24.53 -2.66
C GLN A 5 -15.33 -23.42 -2.76
N THR A 6 -15.77 -22.17 -2.86
CA THR A 6 -14.88 -21.02 -2.85
C THR A 6 -14.30 -20.85 -1.45
N VAL A 7 -12.99 -20.61 -1.37
CA VAL A 7 -12.33 -20.28 -0.10
C VAL A 7 -12.87 -18.92 0.37
N PRO A 8 -13.47 -18.81 1.56
CA PRO A 8 -13.97 -17.52 2.04
C PRO A 8 -12.82 -16.55 2.35
N ILE A 9 -13.02 -15.25 2.11
CA ILE A 9 -12.02 -14.19 2.32
C ILE A 9 -11.24 -14.32 3.64
N PRO A 10 -11.87 -14.55 4.83
CA PRO A 10 -11.16 -14.68 6.11
C PRO A 10 -10.07 -15.78 6.17
N TYR A 11 -10.15 -16.76 5.28
CA TYR A 11 -9.27 -17.92 5.25
C TYR A 11 -8.22 -17.86 4.16
N LEU A 12 -8.13 -16.76 3.41
CA LEU A 12 -7.12 -16.62 2.37
C LEU A 12 -5.72 -16.59 2.98
N ARG A 13 -4.87 -17.47 2.46
CA ARG A 13 -3.43 -17.59 2.73
C ARG A 13 -2.78 -17.73 1.38
N GLY A 14 -2.29 -16.60 0.88
CA GLY A 14 -1.91 -16.46 -0.51
C GLY A 14 -0.45 -16.19 -0.74
N VAL A 15 -0.10 -16.24 -2.02
CA VAL A 15 1.19 -15.80 -2.52
C VAL A 15 1.01 -14.99 -3.81
N ASN A 16 1.81 -13.95 -3.96
CA ASN A 16 1.91 -13.20 -5.19
C ASN A 16 2.69 -14.02 -6.21
N VAL A 17 2.11 -14.24 -7.40
CA VAL A 17 2.80 -14.88 -8.52
C VAL A 17 3.12 -13.79 -9.52
N SER A 18 4.38 -13.38 -9.56
CA SER A 18 4.89 -12.53 -10.61
C SER A 18 5.17 -13.37 -11.85
N SER A 19 4.79 -12.82 -13.00
CA SER A 19 5.14 -13.42 -14.28
C SER A 19 6.51 -12.94 -14.76
N TYR A 20 7.09 -13.63 -15.74
CA TYR A 20 8.30 -13.17 -16.42
C TYR A 20 8.14 -11.73 -16.98
N SER A 21 6.91 -11.23 -17.14
CA SER A 21 6.61 -9.85 -17.51
C SER A 21 7.09 -8.79 -16.50
N LYS A 22 7.26 -9.13 -15.21
CA LYS A 22 7.92 -8.26 -14.20
C LYS A 22 9.42 -8.09 -14.47
N GLY A 23 9.99 -8.93 -15.34
CA GLY A 23 11.41 -8.97 -15.67
C GLY A 23 11.95 -7.64 -16.20
N MET A 24 13.27 -7.48 -16.06
CA MET A 24 14.02 -6.29 -16.43
C MET A 24 13.65 -5.72 -17.82
N PRO A 25 13.32 -4.42 -17.93
CA PRO A 25 13.14 -3.80 -19.23
C PRO A 25 14.46 -3.46 -19.93
N PHE A 26 15.62 -3.61 -19.29
CA PHE A 26 16.93 -3.38 -19.89
C PHE A 26 18.00 -4.33 -19.35
N ASN A 27 19.02 -4.63 -20.15
CA ASN A 27 20.22 -5.33 -19.69
C ASN A 27 21.08 -4.38 -18.84
N PRO A 28 21.26 -4.60 -17.52
CA PRO A 28 22.01 -3.68 -16.69
C PRO A 28 23.54 -3.70 -16.95
N VAL A 29 24.06 -4.68 -17.72
CA VAL A 29 25.52 -4.83 -17.98
C VAL A 29 25.90 -4.13 -19.27
N ASP A 30 25.00 -4.15 -20.25
CA ASP A 30 25.15 -3.43 -21.52
C ASP A 30 24.37 -2.10 -21.54
N SER A 31 24.44 -1.34 -20.45
CA SER A 31 23.79 -0.02 -20.28
C SER A 31 24.18 1.05 -21.33
N VAL A 32 25.05 0.70 -22.28
CA VAL A 32 25.64 1.61 -23.27
C VAL A 32 24.95 1.53 -24.64
N SER A 33 24.11 0.52 -24.91
CA SER A 33 23.38 0.43 -26.20
C SER A 33 21.87 0.56 -26.03
N GLN A 34 21.23 1.41 -26.86
CA GLN A 34 19.77 1.54 -26.95
C GLN A 34 19.08 0.21 -27.33
N ASP A 35 19.83 -0.72 -27.93
CA ASP A 35 19.38 -2.06 -28.34
C ASP A 35 19.18 -3.03 -27.16
N SER A 36 19.54 -2.63 -25.93
CA SER A 36 19.39 -3.44 -24.71
C SER A 36 17.98 -3.41 -24.10
N TYR A 37 17.06 -2.62 -24.66
CA TYR A 37 15.71 -2.45 -24.13
C TYR A 37 14.77 -3.58 -24.54
N SER A 38 14.29 -4.35 -23.57
CA SER A 38 13.37 -5.46 -23.79
C SER A 38 11.93 -4.95 -23.91
N LEU A 39 11.29 -5.29 -25.01
CA LEU A 39 9.85 -5.07 -25.19
C LEU A 39 9.04 -5.88 -24.17
N PRO A 40 7.81 -5.45 -23.85
CA PRO A 40 6.89 -6.27 -23.07
C PRO A 40 6.75 -7.66 -23.66
N GLN A 41 6.67 -8.68 -22.79
CA GLN A 41 6.40 -10.03 -23.25
C GLN A 41 4.92 -10.19 -23.56
N HIS A 42 4.60 -10.46 -24.82
CA HIS A 42 3.24 -10.76 -25.27
C HIS A 42 2.89 -12.26 -25.18
N VAL A 43 3.72 -13.05 -24.49
CA VAL A 43 3.45 -14.46 -24.18
C VAL A 43 3.51 -14.62 -22.67
N PHE A 44 2.43 -15.13 -22.08
CA PHE A 44 2.33 -15.27 -20.64
C PHE A 44 3.08 -16.51 -20.16
N LYS A 45 4.17 -16.30 -19.41
CA LYS A 45 5.02 -17.35 -18.83
C LYS A 45 5.26 -17.07 -17.35
N PRO A 46 4.31 -17.42 -16.46
CA PRO A 46 4.37 -17.01 -15.06
C PRO A 46 5.54 -17.65 -14.30
N PHE A 47 6.02 -18.82 -14.75
CA PHE A 47 7.08 -19.57 -14.09
C PHE A 47 8.32 -19.79 -14.99
N GLY A 48 8.51 -18.92 -15.99
CA GLY A 48 9.63 -18.99 -16.93
C GLY A 48 9.67 -20.32 -17.69
N LYS A 49 10.69 -21.14 -17.44
CA LYS A 49 10.89 -22.45 -18.09
C LYS A 49 9.98 -23.56 -17.54
N HIS A 50 9.34 -23.34 -16.40
CA HIS A 50 8.48 -24.33 -15.75
C HIS A 50 7.07 -24.27 -16.29
N SER A 51 6.39 -25.42 -16.30
CA SER A 51 4.97 -25.47 -16.66
C SER A 51 4.09 -24.83 -15.58
N ILE A 52 2.92 -24.34 -15.97
CA ILE A 52 1.87 -23.86 -15.04
C ILE A 52 1.52 -24.94 -14.02
N SER A 53 1.38 -26.20 -14.46
CA SER A 53 1.05 -27.32 -13.59
C SER A 53 2.07 -27.53 -12.48
N ALA A 54 3.37 -27.52 -12.81
CA ALA A 54 4.45 -27.73 -11.84
C ALA A 54 4.54 -26.58 -10.82
N GLY A 55 4.41 -25.33 -11.28
CA GLY A 55 4.38 -24.18 -10.38
C GLY A 55 3.20 -24.21 -9.42
N LEU A 56 1.98 -24.49 -9.92
CA LEU A 56 0.79 -24.61 -9.09
C LEU A 56 0.84 -25.80 -8.12
N GLU A 57 1.45 -26.92 -8.52
CA GLU A 57 1.69 -28.07 -7.63
C GLU A 57 2.64 -27.69 -6.50
N CYS A 58 3.72 -26.96 -6.80
CA CYS A 58 4.63 -26.43 -5.79
C CYS A 58 3.88 -25.50 -4.82
N ILE A 59 3.14 -24.50 -5.31
CA ILE A 59 2.35 -23.58 -4.48
C ILE A 59 1.35 -24.35 -3.59
N SER A 60 0.69 -25.36 -4.15
CA SER A 60 -0.29 -26.18 -3.41
C SER A 60 0.38 -27.02 -2.32
N SER A 61 1.55 -27.61 -2.61
CA SER A 61 2.33 -28.42 -1.67
C SER A 61 2.82 -27.63 -0.45
N LEU A 62 2.97 -26.30 -0.61
CA LEU A 62 3.33 -25.38 0.46
C LEU A 62 2.14 -25.08 1.39
N GLY A 63 0.91 -25.37 0.96
CA GLY A 63 -0.32 -25.15 1.73
C GLY A 63 -1.02 -23.83 1.44
N PHE A 64 -0.61 -23.08 0.41
CA PHE A 64 -1.33 -21.89 -0.03
C PHE A 64 -2.70 -22.26 -0.63
N ASN A 65 -3.67 -21.36 -0.47
CA ASN A 65 -5.02 -21.53 -1.04
C ASN A 65 -5.48 -20.32 -1.87
N CYS A 66 -4.62 -19.31 -2.01
CA CYS A 66 -4.88 -18.08 -2.74
C CYS A 66 -3.66 -17.71 -3.60
N ILE A 67 -3.90 -17.16 -4.78
CA ILE A 67 -2.87 -16.63 -5.67
C ILE A 67 -3.29 -15.21 -6.07
N ARG A 68 -2.44 -14.22 -5.78
CA ARG A 68 -2.53 -12.89 -6.40
C ARG A 68 -1.65 -12.91 -7.64
N LEU A 69 -2.27 -12.97 -8.80
CA LEU A 69 -1.60 -13.10 -10.09
C LEU A 69 -1.36 -11.71 -10.68
N LEU A 70 -0.10 -11.35 -10.83
CA LEU A 70 0.29 -10.08 -11.41
C LEU A 70 0.11 -10.08 -12.92
N VAL A 71 -0.63 -9.09 -13.41
CA VAL A 71 -0.92 -8.83 -14.81
C VAL A 71 -0.56 -7.39 -15.15
N PHE A 72 0.22 -7.22 -16.21
CA PHE A 72 0.73 -5.92 -16.61
C PHE A 72 0.00 -5.45 -17.87
N LEU A 73 -0.59 -4.25 -17.84
CA LEU A 73 -1.32 -3.72 -18.99
C LEU A 73 -0.43 -3.56 -20.24
N GLU A 74 0.85 -3.27 -20.06
CA GLU A 74 1.84 -3.25 -21.14
C GLU A 74 2.02 -4.59 -21.87
N ALA A 75 1.67 -5.71 -21.23
CA ALA A 75 1.73 -7.03 -21.82
C ALA A 75 0.37 -7.45 -22.43
N CYS A 76 -0.74 -6.98 -21.85
CA CYS A 76 -2.10 -7.23 -22.35
C CYS A 76 -2.38 -6.54 -23.69
N PHE A 77 -1.65 -5.48 -24.03
CA PHE A 77 -1.87 -4.71 -25.26
C PHE A 77 -0.59 -4.64 -26.10
N THR A 78 -0.77 -4.77 -27.40
CA THR A 78 0.26 -4.49 -28.40
C THR A 78 0.49 -2.98 -28.50
N ILE A 79 1.62 -2.58 -29.10
CA ILE A 79 1.95 -1.16 -29.32
C ILE A 79 0.85 -0.45 -30.15
N SER A 80 0.16 -1.18 -31.03
CA SER A 80 -0.95 -0.67 -31.84
C SER A 80 -2.31 -0.66 -31.13
N GLY A 81 -2.35 -0.89 -29.81
CA GLY A 81 -3.58 -0.81 -29.02
C GLY A 81 -4.50 -2.03 -29.10
N ASN A 82 -4.10 -3.07 -29.84
CA ASN A 82 -4.86 -4.33 -29.90
C ASN A 82 -4.50 -5.22 -28.71
N ILE A 83 -5.46 -6.02 -28.23
CA ILE A 83 -5.21 -7.04 -27.19
C ILE A 83 -4.18 -8.06 -27.70
N ALA A 84 -3.17 -8.34 -26.88
CA ALA A 84 -2.22 -9.42 -27.09
C ALA A 84 -2.86 -10.76 -26.69
N ASN A 85 -3.53 -11.41 -27.65
CA ASN A 85 -4.31 -12.63 -27.40
C ASN A 85 -3.50 -13.73 -26.69
N ASP A 86 -2.27 -14.01 -27.13
CA ASP A 86 -1.43 -15.06 -26.54
C ASP A 86 -1.13 -14.82 -25.06
N TYR A 87 -0.99 -13.55 -24.66
CA TYR A 87 -0.77 -13.18 -23.26
C TYR A 87 -2.05 -13.39 -22.44
N VAL A 88 -3.18 -12.85 -22.91
CA VAL A 88 -4.46 -12.93 -22.21
C VAL A 88 -5.00 -14.37 -22.17
N ASP A 89 -4.76 -15.16 -23.21
CA ASP A 89 -5.10 -16.59 -23.21
C ASP A 89 -4.26 -17.38 -22.21
N GLY A 90 -2.95 -17.08 -22.09
CA GLY A 90 -2.14 -17.71 -21.05
C GLY A 90 -2.59 -17.33 -19.63
N ILE A 91 -3.07 -16.11 -19.40
CA ILE A 91 -3.69 -15.72 -18.12
C ILE A 91 -4.91 -16.59 -17.82
N GLY A 92 -5.83 -16.74 -18.78
CA GLY A 92 -7.02 -17.56 -18.57
C GLY A 92 -6.69 -19.05 -18.38
N ASP A 93 -5.68 -19.58 -19.07
CA ASP A 93 -5.20 -20.96 -18.86
C ASP A 93 -4.69 -21.17 -17.44
N PHE A 94 -3.95 -20.19 -16.91
CA PHE A 94 -3.49 -20.22 -15.54
C PHE A 94 -4.64 -20.19 -14.54
N ILE A 95 -5.60 -19.28 -14.71
CA ILE A 95 -6.76 -19.15 -13.81
C ILE A 95 -7.54 -20.46 -13.77
N MET A 96 -7.84 -21.07 -14.93
CA MET A 96 -8.52 -22.37 -14.98
C MET A 96 -7.71 -23.47 -14.28
N ALA A 97 -6.40 -23.53 -14.51
CA ALA A 97 -5.53 -24.52 -13.88
C ALA A 97 -5.41 -24.34 -12.36
N ALA A 98 -5.46 -23.09 -11.88
CA ALA A 98 -5.46 -22.73 -10.47
C ALA A 98 -6.81 -23.10 -9.82
N HIS A 99 -7.93 -22.76 -10.48
CA HIS A 99 -9.27 -23.12 -10.02
C HIS A 99 -9.48 -24.63 -9.93
N ALA A 100 -8.96 -25.40 -10.89
CA ALA A 100 -8.99 -26.87 -10.87
C ALA A 100 -8.28 -27.47 -9.64
N ARG A 101 -7.41 -26.70 -8.97
CA ARG A 101 -6.71 -27.06 -7.72
C ARG A 101 -7.32 -26.41 -6.47
N GLY A 102 -8.41 -25.66 -6.62
CA GLY A 102 -9.10 -25.02 -5.50
C GLY A 102 -8.50 -23.70 -5.04
N PHE A 103 -7.54 -23.11 -5.78
CA PHE A 103 -7.01 -21.79 -5.45
C PHE A 103 -8.06 -20.72 -5.67
N PHE A 104 -8.16 -19.76 -4.76
CA PHE A 104 -8.78 -18.45 -4.99
C PHE A 104 -7.81 -17.57 -5.80
N VAL A 105 -8.25 -16.95 -6.90
CA VAL A 105 -7.37 -16.13 -7.74
C VAL A 105 -7.78 -14.66 -7.72
N VAL A 106 -6.87 -13.82 -7.24
CA VAL A 106 -6.93 -12.35 -7.37
C VAL A 106 -6.16 -11.98 -8.64
N LEU A 107 -6.81 -11.32 -9.60
CA LEU A 107 -6.16 -10.76 -10.77
C LEU A 107 -5.71 -9.33 -10.45
N ASP A 108 -4.40 -9.13 -10.36
CA ASP A 108 -3.83 -7.84 -9.97
C ASP A 108 -3.28 -7.09 -11.18
N PHE A 109 -3.86 -5.92 -11.46
CA PHE A 109 -3.38 -5.01 -12.51
C PHE A 109 -2.16 -4.23 -12.02
N HIS A 110 -1.06 -4.97 -11.96
CA HIS A 110 0.15 -4.58 -11.29
C HIS A 110 0.89 -3.46 -12.03
N GLN A 111 1.47 -2.56 -11.25
CA GLN A 111 2.44 -1.59 -11.71
C GLN A 111 3.48 -1.35 -10.63
N ASP A 112 4.70 -1.12 -11.10
CA ASP A 112 5.84 -0.75 -10.32
C ASP A 112 6.45 0.46 -11.00
N ASN A 113 6.55 1.59 -10.32
CA ASN A 113 7.13 2.79 -10.91
C ASN A 113 6.53 3.20 -12.28
N TYR A 114 5.21 3.03 -12.43
CA TYR A 114 4.38 3.45 -13.57
C TYR A 114 4.65 2.67 -14.88
N SER A 115 5.86 2.71 -15.41
CA SER A 115 6.17 2.13 -16.74
C SER A 115 7.62 1.69 -16.85
N ARG A 116 7.85 0.67 -17.68
CA ARG A 116 9.19 0.24 -18.09
C ARG A 116 10.07 1.34 -18.67
N ARG A 117 9.51 2.37 -19.31
CA ARG A 117 10.30 3.51 -19.84
C ARG A 117 10.97 4.30 -18.74
N LEU A 118 10.36 4.28 -17.56
CA LEU A 118 10.84 4.95 -16.36
C LEU A 118 11.67 4.02 -15.48
N GLY A 119 11.97 2.79 -15.91
CA GLY A 119 12.66 1.80 -15.09
C GLY A 119 11.71 1.03 -14.16
N GLY A 120 10.41 1.06 -14.43
CA GLY A 120 9.37 0.31 -13.72
C GLY A 120 8.81 -0.87 -14.53
N SER A 121 7.55 -1.22 -14.29
CA SER A 121 6.71 -2.13 -15.07
C SER A 121 5.22 -1.77 -14.89
N GLY A 122 4.33 -2.29 -15.72
CA GLY A 122 2.87 -2.11 -15.56
C GLY A 122 2.19 -1.41 -16.72
N LEU A 123 2.31 -0.08 -16.82
CA LEU A 123 1.57 0.69 -17.80
C LEU A 123 2.27 0.73 -19.16
N ALA A 124 1.47 0.54 -20.21
CA ALA A 124 1.89 0.65 -21.61
C ALA A 124 2.34 2.07 -21.99
N ASP A 125 3.12 2.20 -23.05
CA ASP A 125 3.67 3.49 -23.52
C ASP A 125 2.61 4.57 -23.81
N VAL A 126 1.36 4.18 -24.11
CA VAL A 126 0.24 5.11 -24.32
C VAL A 126 -0.06 5.98 -23.08
N PHE A 127 0.20 5.45 -21.88
CA PHE A 127 0.00 6.17 -20.63
C PHE A 127 1.07 7.23 -20.35
N LEU A 128 2.13 7.29 -21.17
CA LEU A 128 3.19 8.26 -21.06
C LEU A 128 2.93 9.48 -21.95
N PRO A 129 3.35 10.67 -21.51
CA PRO A 129 3.54 11.81 -22.41
C PRO A 129 4.38 11.42 -23.63
N ALA A 130 4.09 11.99 -24.79
CA ALA A 130 4.80 11.70 -26.04
C ALA A 130 6.32 11.89 -25.89
N SER A 131 6.75 12.90 -25.11
CA SER A 131 8.15 13.19 -24.81
C SER A 131 8.87 12.11 -23.97
N LEU A 132 8.12 11.21 -23.32
CA LEU A 132 8.65 10.15 -22.47
C LEU A 132 8.53 8.74 -23.07
N ARG A 133 7.87 8.57 -24.22
CA ARG A 133 7.69 7.25 -24.87
C ARG A 133 9.00 6.63 -25.38
N THR A 134 10.02 7.46 -25.61
CA THR A 134 11.37 7.01 -25.95
C THR A 134 12.34 7.17 -24.78
N ALA A 135 11.84 7.44 -23.57
CA ALA A 135 12.68 7.53 -22.39
C ALA A 135 13.20 6.15 -21.98
N HIS A 136 14.43 6.13 -21.48
CA HIS A 136 15.04 4.96 -20.88
C HIS A 136 15.72 5.39 -19.59
N THR A 137 15.05 5.16 -18.45
CA THR A 137 15.70 5.30 -17.15
C THR A 137 16.52 4.05 -16.87
N ILE A 138 17.83 4.24 -16.73
CA ILE A 138 18.75 3.22 -16.23
C ILE A 138 19.19 3.67 -14.84
N PHE A 139 18.85 2.88 -13.83
CA PHE A 139 19.32 3.13 -12.47
C PHE A 139 20.82 2.83 -12.37
N LYS A 140 21.61 3.84 -12.00
CA LYS A 140 23.04 3.66 -11.70
C LYS A 140 23.16 3.19 -10.24
N GLY A 141 23.38 1.89 -10.04
CA GLY A 141 23.42 1.25 -8.72
C GLY A 141 22.19 0.37 -8.46
N LEU A 142 22.43 -0.81 -7.90
CA LEU A 142 21.47 -1.90 -7.71
C LEU A 142 20.61 -1.66 -6.46
N GLY A 143 19.27 -1.81 -6.57
CA GLY A 143 18.32 -1.86 -5.44
C GLY A 143 18.16 -0.58 -4.59
N GLU A 144 19.16 0.29 -4.50
CA GLU A 144 19.15 1.50 -3.67
C GLU A 144 18.29 2.63 -4.26
N SER A 145 17.76 2.47 -5.48
CA SER A 145 17.04 3.53 -6.19
C SER A 145 15.64 3.21 -6.73
N TRP A 146 15.21 1.94 -6.76
CA TRP A 146 13.89 1.59 -7.31
C TRP A 146 12.75 2.14 -6.42
N GLY A 147 12.75 1.80 -5.13
CA GLY A 147 11.78 2.35 -4.17
C GLY A 147 11.99 3.84 -3.84
N SER A 148 13.11 4.45 -4.28
CA SER A 148 13.36 5.89 -4.14
C SER A 148 13.11 6.69 -5.42
N GLN A 149 12.71 6.04 -6.52
CA GLN A 149 12.26 6.75 -7.72
C GLN A 149 11.07 7.68 -7.42
N PRO A 150 10.08 7.26 -6.60
CA PRO A 150 9.05 8.17 -6.15
C PRO A 150 9.60 9.38 -5.40
N LEU A 151 10.80 9.35 -4.82
CA LEU A 151 11.46 10.48 -4.12
C LEU A 151 12.22 11.44 -5.03
N THR A 152 12.60 11.04 -6.24
CA THR A 152 13.64 11.77 -6.99
C THR A 152 13.34 12.01 -8.47
N ASP A 153 12.47 11.23 -9.11
CA ASP A 153 12.26 11.32 -10.56
C ASP A 153 11.05 12.17 -10.93
N LYS A 154 11.31 13.40 -11.41
CA LYS A 154 10.26 14.31 -11.88
C LYS A 154 9.45 13.76 -13.05
N ARG A 155 10.01 12.87 -13.88
CA ARG A 155 9.27 12.25 -15.01
C ARG A 155 8.22 11.29 -14.49
N TYR A 156 8.58 10.50 -13.48
CA TYR A 156 7.66 9.64 -12.74
C TYR A 156 6.53 10.45 -12.09
N TRP A 157 6.86 11.55 -11.41
CA TRP A 157 5.84 12.46 -10.84
C TRP A 157 4.91 13.02 -11.91
N THR A 158 5.47 13.46 -13.03
CA THR A 158 4.69 14.03 -14.14
C THR A 158 3.64 13.04 -14.63
N CYS A 159 3.99 11.75 -14.74
CA CYS A 159 3.07 10.72 -15.21
C CYS A 159 1.92 10.50 -14.22
N TRP A 160 2.21 10.36 -12.93
CA TRP A 160 1.18 10.20 -11.90
C TRP A 160 0.29 11.43 -11.73
N MET A 161 0.85 12.64 -11.75
CA MET A 161 0.04 13.86 -11.70
C MET A 161 -0.92 13.93 -12.89
N ARG A 162 -0.45 13.63 -14.11
CA ARG A 162 -1.32 13.54 -15.29
C ARG A 162 -2.41 12.48 -15.15
N PHE A 163 -2.07 11.33 -14.57
CA PHE A 163 -3.04 10.27 -14.30
C PHE A 163 -4.12 10.74 -13.31
N TRP A 164 -3.75 11.29 -12.15
CA TRP A 164 -4.72 11.74 -11.14
C TRP A 164 -5.53 12.97 -11.55
N ASP A 165 -4.96 13.84 -12.39
CA ASP A 165 -5.66 14.97 -12.98
C ASP A 165 -6.48 14.56 -14.21
N ASN A 166 -6.51 13.25 -14.52
CA ASN A 166 -7.23 12.62 -15.62
C ASN A 166 -7.03 13.36 -16.96
N VAL A 167 -5.76 13.67 -17.27
CA VAL A 167 -5.40 14.39 -18.49
C VAL A 167 -5.67 13.51 -19.71
N LEU A 168 -6.08 14.13 -20.82
CA LEU A 168 -6.19 13.45 -22.12
C LEU A 168 -4.84 12.80 -22.50
N ILE A 169 -4.88 11.62 -23.10
CA ILE A 169 -3.65 11.01 -23.62
C ILE A 169 -3.04 11.87 -24.72
N ASP A 170 -1.71 11.80 -24.86
CA ASP A 170 -1.08 12.34 -26.07
C ASP A 170 -1.39 11.37 -27.23
N GLU A 171 -1.61 11.89 -28.45
CA GLU A 171 -1.99 11.07 -29.61
C GLU A 171 -1.05 9.86 -29.79
N MET A 172 -1.63 8.67 -29.94
CA MET A 172 -0.89 7.44 -30.25
C MET A 172 -1.74 6.57 -31.19
N PRO A 173 -1.27 6.29 -32.42
CA PRO A 173 -2.02 5.50 -33.39
C PRO A 173 -2.48 4.15 -32.83
N GLY A 174 -3.75 3.81 -33.05
CA GLY A 174 -4.35 2.55 -32.60
C GLY A 174 -4.93 2.58 -31.18
N TRP A 175 -4.75 3.67 -30.45
CA TRP A 175 -5.33 3.86 -29.12
C TRP A 175 -6.49 4.87 -29.15
N PRO A 176 -7.53 4.68 -28.31
CA PRO A 176 -8.65 5.61 -28.25
C PRO A 176 -8.24 6.91 -27.56
N ASP A 177 -8.72 8.06 -28.08
CA ASP A 177 -8.47 9.38 -27.49
C ASP A 177 -9.31 9.58 -26.23
N MET A 178 -8.72 9.25 -25.08
CA MET A 178 -9.41 9.19 -23.79
C MET A 178 -8.55 9.79 -22.67
N PRO A 179 -9.18 10.33 -21.61
CA PRO A 179 -8.48 10.66 -20.38
C PRO A 179 -7.76 9.44 -19.77
N LEU A 180 -6.61 9.64 -19.14
CA LEU A 180 -5.72 8.55 -18.69
C LEU A 180 -6.39 7.54 -17.74
N GLN A 181 -7.25 7.98 -16.82
CA GLN A 181 -7.97 7.06 -15.92
C GLN A 181 -9.02 6.27 -16.68
N GLU A 182 -9.72 6.90 -17.63
CA GLU A 182 -10.71 6.22 -18.46
C GLU A 182 -10.04 5.22 -19.40
N LEU A 183 -8.84 5.54 -19.91
CA LEU A 183 -8.03 4.61 -20.68
C LEU A 183 -7.60 3.41 -19.83
N TYR A 184 -7.18 3.63 -18.59
CA TYR A 184 -6.84 2.54 -17.67
C TYR A 184 -8.03 1.62 -17.44
N ILE A 185 -9.20 2.20 -17.14
CA ILE A 185 -10.46 1.47 -16.94
C ILE A 185 -10.85 0.71 -18.21
N TYR A 186 -10.70 1.32 -19.38
CA TYR A 186 -10.92 0.67 -20.67
C TYR A 186 -10.00 -0.55 -20.83
N CYS A 187 -8.70 -0.41 -20.53
CA CYS A 187 -7.72 -1.49 -20.68
C CYS A 187 -8.01 -2.69 -19.76
N ILE A 188 -8.31 -2.45 -18.47
CA ILE A 188 -8.65 -3.53 -17.53
C ILE A 188 -9.96 -4.22 -17.96
N THR A 189 -10.95 -3.44 -18.41
CA THR A 189 -12.27 -3.92 -18.85
C THR A 189 -12.15 -4.76 -20.11
N ALA A 190 -11.40 -4.29 -21.12
CA ALA A 190 -11.18 -5.02 -22.36
C ALA A 190 -10.40 -6.33 -22.13
N THR A 191 -9.42 -6.32 -21.21
CA THR A 191 -8.70 -7.54 -20.79
C THR A 191 -9.68 -8.54 -20.16
N LEU A 192 -10.54 -8.09 -19.25
CA LEU A 192 -11.51 -8.95 -18.57
C LEU A 192 -12.60 -9.49 -19.50
N GLN A 193 -13.12 -8.66 -20.40
CA GLN A 193 -14.07 -9.09 -21.45
C GLN A 193 -13.46 -10.18 -22.33
N ARG A 194 -12.19 -10.04 -22.72
CA ARG A 194 -11.48 -11.06 -23.50
C ARG A 194 -11.27 -12.36 -22.73
N LEU A 195 -11.02 -12.27 -21.43
CA LEU A 195 -10.97 -13.43 -20.54
C LEU A 195 -12.34 -14.11 -20.49
N TYR A 196 -13.41 -13.35 -20.25
CA TYR A 196 -14.78 -13.88 -20.07
C TYR A 196 -15.45 -14.35 -21.36
N ALA A 197 -14.94 -13.94 -22.52
CA ALA A 197 -15.32 -14.53 -23.81
C ALA A 197 -14.95 -16.02 -23.91
N ARG A 198 -14.16 -16.56 -22.97
CA ARG A 198 -13.81 -17.97 -22.90
C ARG A 198 -14.79 -18.73 -22.01
N ASP A 199 -15.27 -19.87 -22.51
CA ASP A 199 -16.26 -20.68 -21.83
C ASP A 199 -15.81 -21.13 -20.43
N GLY A 200 -16.64 -20.86 -19.41
CA GLY A 200 -16.45 -21.32 -18.05
C GLY A 200 -15.36 -20.60 -17.25
N LEU A 201 -14.75 -19.55 -17.80
CA LEU A 201 -13.80 -18.72 -17.08
C LEU A 201 -14.53 -17.70 -16.19
N PHE A 202 -14.05 -17.57 -14.97
CA PHE A 202 -14.43 -16.49 -14.06
C PHE A 202 -13.20 -16.11 -13.24
N VAL A 203 -13.17 -14.88 -12.73
CA VAL A 203 -12.11 -14.37 -11.85
C VAL A 203 -12.72 -14.19 -10.46
N ASP A 204 -12.05 -14.67 -9.40
CA ASP A 204 -12.60 -14.58 -8.04
C ASP A 204 -12.53 -13.15 -7.48
N ALA A 205 -11.43 -12.44 -7.76
CA ALA A 205 -11.23 -11.06 -7.34
C ALA A 205 -10.37 -10.28 -8.33
N ILE A 206 -10.55 -8.96 -8.37
CA ILE A 206 -9.68 -8.04 -9.12
C ILE A 206 -9.06 -7.06 -8.13
N ASP A 207 -7.74 -6.94 -8.18
CA ASP A 207 -7.01 -5.80 -7.61
C ASP A 207 -6.93 -4.71 -8.66
N ILE A 208 -7.60 -3.59 -8.41
CA ILE A 208 -7.88 -2.60 -9.48
C ILE A 208 -6.60 -1.88 -9.90
N ILE A 209 -5.73 -1.53 -8.95
CA ILE A 209 -4.46 -0.87 -9.22
C ILE A 209 -3.51 -1.14 -8.04
N ASN A 210 -2.37 -1.74 -8.34
CA ASN A 210 -1.31 -1.93 -7.36
C ASN A 210 -0.71 -0.59 -6.94
N GLU A 211 -0.54 -0.38 -5.63
CA GLU A 211 0.20 0.72 -5.02
C GLU A 211 -0.01 2.08 -5.70
N PRO A 212 -1.25 2.62 -5.77
CA PRO A 212 -1.51 3.89 -6.41
C PRO A 212 -0.62 4.97 -5.79
N CYS A 213 0.11 5.72 -6.62
CA CYS A 213 1.15 6.63 -6.11
C CYS A 213 0.74 8.10 -6.23
N LEU A 214 0.89 8.84 -5.12
CA LEU A 214 0.67 10.30 -5.00
C LEU A 214 2.00 11.08 -4.86
N PRO A 215 2.74 11.30 -5.96
CA PRO A 215 4.13 11.76 -5.94
C PRO A 215 4.39 13.05 -5.14
N GLU A 216 3.38 13.88 -4.92
CA GLU A 216 3.45 15.12 -4.15
C GLU A 216 3.94 14.89 -2.71
N VAL A 217 3.63 13.74 -2.11
CA VAL A 217 4.13 13.37 -0.76
C VAL A 217 5.64 13.23 -0.75
N PHE A 218 6.21 12.68 -1.82
CA PHE A 218 7.64 12.43 -1.93
C PHE A 218 8.43 13.65 -2.40
N ALA A 219 7.82 14.57 -3.13
CA ALA A 219 8.44 15.80 -3.63
C ALA A 219 8.78 16.84 -2.55
N GLY A 220 8.77 16.46 -1.27
CA GLY A 220 9.03 17.37 -0.16
C GLY A 220 7.93 18.40 0.05
N GLN A 221 6.74 18.23 -0.55
CA GLN A 221 5.55 19.00 -0.19
C GLN A 221 4.94 18.49 1.12
N LEU A 222 5.80 18.16 2.10
CA LEU A 222 5.50 17.66 3.45
C LEU A 222 4.57 18.57 4.26
N LEU A 223 4.30 19.77 3.74
CA LEU A 223 3.24 20.65 4.18
C LEU A 223 1.92 20.25 3.52
N PHE A 224 1.51 18.98 3.66
CA PHE A 224 0.17 18.58 3.27
C PHE A 224 -0.80 19.33 4.13
N VAL A 225 -1.59 20.18 3.49
CA VAL A 225 -2.70 20.80 4.18
C VAL A 225 -3.87 19.83 4.10
N PRO A 226 -4.61 19.57 5.20
CA PRO A 226 -5.62 18.51 5.26
C PRO A 226 -6.61 18.47 4.08
N TRP A 227 -6.91 19.62 3.46
CA TRP A 227 -7.76 19.69 2.27
C TRP A 227 -7.17 18.97 1.05
N GLN A 228 -5.85 18.99 0.84
CA GLN A 228 -5.19 18.33 -0.30
C GLN A 228 -5.28 16.81 -0.15
N THR A 229 -5.02 16.30 1.05
CA THR A 229 -5.19 14.88 1.39
C THR A 229 -6.62 14.42 1.14
N ARG A 230 -7.61 15.21 1.60
CA ARG A 230 -9.03 14.92 1.36
C ARG A 230 -9.38 14.92 -0.13
N THR A 231 -8.81 15.85 -0.89
CA THR A 231 -9.04 15.94 -2.35
C THR A 231 -8.45 14.74 -3.08
N ARG A 232 -7.19 14.38 -2.79
CA ARG A 232 -6.51 13.23 -3.43
C ARG A 232 -7.16 11.90 -3.04
N ARG A 233 -7.60 11.74 -1.78
CA ARG A 233 -8.44 10.62 -1.36
C ARG A 233 -9.74 10.56 -2.17
N GLY A 234 -10.42 11.70 -2.31
CA GLY A 234 -11.64 11.80 -3.12
C GLY A 234 -11.41 11.36 -4.56
N GLN A 235 -10.31 11.79 -5.19
CA GLN A 235 -9.95 11.36 -6.55
C GLN A 235 -9.73 9.85 -6.66
N LEU A 236 -9.03 9.23 -5.72
CA LEU A 236 -8.84 7.78 -5.70
C LEU A 236 -10.17 7.03 -5.54
N ILE A 237 -11.05 7.48 -4.64
CA ILE A 237 -12.38 6.89 -4.46
C ILE A 237 -13.22 7.04 -5.73
N GLU A 238 -13.23 8.23 -6.36
CA GLU A 238 -13.97 8.43 -7.63
C GLU A 238 -13.40 7.58 -8.76
N PHE A 239 -12.08 7.37 -8.81
CA PHE A 239 -11.47 6.43 -9.74
C PHE A 239 -12.00 5.00 -9.51
N TYR A 240 -12.02 4.52 -8.26
CA TYR A 240 -12.58 3.21 -7.93
C TYR A 240 -14.07 3.09 -8.28
N VAL A 241 -14.87 4.12 -8.03
CA VAL A 241 -16.29 4.14 -8.43
C VAL A 241 -16.44 3.89 -9.93
N ARG A 242 -15.68 4.62 -10.77
CA ARG A 242 -15.75 4.48 -12.23
C ARG A 242 -15.23 3.12 -12.71
N ALA A 243 -14.13 2.64 -12.13
CA ALA A 243 -13.57 1.33 -12.45
C ALA A 243 -14.55 0.21 -12.13
N ILE A 244 -15.12 0.19 -10.91
CA ILE A 244 -16.09 -0.83 -10.47
C ILE A 244 -17.34 -0.79 -11.35
N ALA A 245 -17.88 0.40 -11.64
CA ALA A 245 -19.05 0.53 -12.50
C ALA A 245 -18.80 -0.06 -13.91
N SER A 246 -17.62 0.18 -14.49
CA SER A 246 -17.26 -0.38 -15.78
C SER A 246 -17.04 -1.89 -15.73
N LEU A 247 -16.42 -2.40 -14.65
CA LEU A 247 -16.21 -3.84 -14.46
C LEU A 247 -17.55 -4.59 -14.25
N GLU A 248 -18.50 -4.06 -13.48
CA GLU A 248 -19.84 -4.67 -13.34
C GLU A 248 -20.55 -4.82 -14.70
N GLN A 249 -20.38 -3.84 -15.61
CA GLN A 249 -20.95 -3.91 -16.96
C GLN A 249 -20.36 -5.04 -17.82
N THR A 250 -19.19 -5.59 -17.45
CA THR A 250 -18.61 -6.78 -18.10
C THR A 250 -19.22 -8.10 -17.62
N GLY A 251 -20.10 -8.05 -16.60
CA GLY A 251 -20.58 -9.24 -15.90
C GLY A 251 -19.63 -9.76 -14.83
N PHE A 252 -18.67 -8.94 -14.37
CA PHE A 252 -17.83 -9.30 -13.24
C PHE A 252 -18.62 -9.27 -11.94
N HIS A 253 -18.66 -10.41 -11.25
CA HIS A 253 -19.39 -10.57 -9.98
C HIS A 253 -18.50 -11.02 -8.81
N GLY A 254 -17.17 -10.92 -8.97
CA GLY A 254 -16.19 -11.28 -7.93
C GLY A 254 -15.96 -10.16 -6.90
N TYR A 255 -14.87 -10.27 -6.14
CA TYR A 255 -14.45 -9.27 -5.16
C TYR A 255 -13.60 -8.16 -5.79
N TYR A 256 -13.68 -6.95 -5.24
CA TYR A 256 -12.86 -5.80 -5.59
C TYR A 256 -11.87 -5.52 -4.48
N PHE A 257 -10.59 -5.73 -4.75
CA PHE A 257 -9.50 -5.40 -3.85
C PHE A 257 -9.12 -3.93 -4.14
N LEU A 258 -9.26 -3.10 -3.11
CA LEU A 258 -9.05 -1.66 -3.20
C LEU A 258 -7.88 -1.27 -2.30
N GLU A 259 -6.80 -0.83 -2.92
CA GLU A 259 -5.60 -0.40 -2.22
C GLU A 259 -5.69 1.07 -1.79
N PRO A 260 -5.14 1.45 -0.63
CA PRO A 260 -4.84 2.84 -0.34
C PRO A 260 -3.64 3.32 -1.18
N PHE A 261 -3.30 4.62 -1.12
CA PHE A 261 -2.07 5.08 -1.77
C PHE A 261 -0.82 4.41 -1.19
N ASN A 262 0.22 4.25 -2.02
CA ASN A 262 1.46 3.53 -1.69
C ASN A 262 2.25 4.04 -0.46
N TYR A 263 1.97 5.25 0.03
CA TYR A 263 2.49 5.77 1.31
C TYR A 263 1.99 4.98 2.52
N ASP A 264 0.75 4.51 2.43
CA ASP A 264 0.09 3.77 3.50
C ASP A 264 0.64 2.33 3.59
N VAL A 265 1.45 1.89 2.63
CA VAL A 265 2.12 0.58 2.59
C VAL A 265 3.19 0.44 3.68
N SER A 266 3.95 1.51 3.91
CA SER A 266 5.09 1.54 4.85
C SER A 266 4.93 2.55 5.99
N TYR A 267 3.93 3.44 5.91
CA TYR A 267 3.68 4.51 6.89
C TYR A 267 4.96 5.27 7.28
N LEU A 268 5.82 5.55 6.30
CA LEU A 268 6.96 6.45 6.50
C LEU A 268 6.50 7.80 7.11
N MET A 269 5.25 8.17 6.82
CA MET A 269 4.53 9.28 7.43
C MET A 269 3.57 8.76 8.53
N ARG A 270 3.45 9.46 9.66
CA ARG A 270 2.60 9.06 10.81
C ARG A 270 1.09 9.16 10.57
N PHE A 271 0.64 9.44 9.35
CA PHE A 271 -0.76 9.59 8.99
C PHE A 271 -1.09 8.70 7.78
N SER A 272 -2.30 8.15 7.74
CA SER A 272 -2.84 7.52 6.54
C SER A 272 -3.62 8.52 5.69
N ILE A 273 -3.50 8.41 4.38
CA ILE A 273 -4.48 9.04 3.48
C ILE A 273 -5.78 8.24 3.55
N GLY A 274 -5.69 6.91 3.59
CA GLY A 274 -6.81 5.99 3.78
C GLY A 274 -7.85 6.05 2.66
N LEU A 275 -8.96 5.33 2.88
CA LEU A 275 -10.10 5.25 1.96
C LEU A 275 -11.42 5.59 2.66
N ASP A 276 -11.40 6.57 3.58
CA ASP A 276 -12.56 6.93 4.41
C ASP A 276 -13.83 7.17 3.57
N GLY A 277 -14.91 6.49 3.92
CA GLY A 277 -16.20 6.55 3.22
C GLY A 277 -16.24 5.86 1.84
N CYS A 278 -15.19 5.19 1.40
CA CYS A 278 -15.12 4.56 0.07
C CYS A 278 -16.30 3.61 -0.20
N CYS A 279 -16.61 2.69 0.72
CA CYS A 279 -17.72 1.75 0.53
C CYS A 279 -19.10 2.43 0.50
N ASN A 280 -19.27 3.57 1.19
CA ASN A 280 -20.52 4.35 1.07
C ASN A 280 -20.60 4.96 -0.33
N ARG A 281 -19.53 5.61 -0.77
CA ARG A 281 -19.50 6.29 -2.06
C ARG A 281 -19.70 5.33 -3.24
N VAL A 282 -19.09 4.15 -3.21
CA VAL A 282 -19.28 3.11 -4.23
C VAL A 282 -20.72 2.61 -4.23
N CYS A 283 -21.29 2.24 -3.09
CA CYS A 283 -22.67 1.76 -3.02
C CYS A 283 -23.71 2.86 -3.33
N GLU A 284 -23.40 4.13 -3.12
CA GLU A 284 -24.26 5.24 -3.55
C GLU A 284 -24.29 5.37 -5.09
N ALA A 285 -23.15 5.15 -5.74
CA ALA A 285 -23.04 5.19 -7.19
C ALA A 285 -23.56 3.92 -7.87
N ILE A 286 -23.49 2.77 -7.18
CA ILE A 286 -23.86 1.44 -7.67
C ILE A 286 -24.73 0.75 -6.59
N PRO A 287 -26.02 1.12 -6.45
CA PRO A 287 -26.88 0.68 -5.34
C PRO A 287 -27.08 -0.84 -5.23
N GLU A 288 -26.98 -1.56 -6.34
CA GLU A 288 -27.10 -3.01 -6.44
C GLU A 288 -25.85 -3.78 -5.99
N LEU A 289 -24.71 -3.09 -5.83
CA LEU A 289 -23.46 -3.73 -5.45
C LEU A 289 -23.50 -4.20 -3.99
N ASP A 290 -23.32 -5.50 -3.76
CA ASP A 290 -23.10 -6.02 -2.41
C ASP A 290 -21.80 -5.45 -1.84
N ARG A 291 -21.93 -4.60 -0.82
CA ARG A 291 -20.81 -4.01 -0.07
C ARG A 291 -19.76 -5.04 0.37
N LYS A 292 -20.14 -6.28 0.67
CA LYS A 292 -19.19 -7.33 1.09
C LYS A 292 -18.22 -7.75 -0.01
N ARG A 293 -18.48 -7.37 -1.27
CA ARG A 293 -17.57 -7.56 -2.40
C ARG A 293 -16.41 -6.56 -2.39
N LEU A 294 -16.50 -5.47 -1.62
CA LEU A 294 -15.43 -4.50 -1.45
C LEU A 294 -14.48 -4.95 -0.34
N VAL A 295 -13.20 -5.13 -0.69
CA VAL A 295 -12.14 -5.62 0.20
C VAL A 295 -11.06 -4.55 0.31
N PHE A 296 -10.72 -4.15 1.53
CA PHE A 296 -9.59 -3.26 1.77
C PHE A 296 -8.29 -4.06 1.62
N ALA A 297 -7.43 -3.69 0.68
CA ALA A 297 -6.27 -4.48 0.29
C ALA A 297 -4.93 -3.77 0.53
N PRO A 298 -4.59 -3.35 1.77
CA PRO A 298 -3.33 -2.66 2.00
C PRO A 298 -2.12 -3.62 1.98
N HIS A 299 -0.92 -3.07 1.86
CA HIS A 299 0.33 -3.81 2.03
C HIS A 299 0.92 -3.59 3.43
N CYS A 300 1.79 -4.51 3.86
CA CYS A 300 2.44 -4.45 5.16
C CYS A 300 3.94 -4.69 5.03
N TYR A 301 4.69 -3.64 4.67
CA TYR A 301 6.15 -3.69 4.65
C TYR A 301 6.73 -2.89 5.83
N GLN A 302 7.55 -3.53 6.66
CA GLN A 302 8.27 -2.82 7.71
C GLN A 302 9.59 -2.28 7.12
N PRO A 303 9.77 -0.95 6.99
CA PRO A 303 11.03 -0.40 6.52
C PRO A 303 12.18 -0.72 7.49
N LEU A 304 13.40 -0.76 6.97
CA LEU A 304 14.67 -1.09 7.65
C LEU A 304 14.71 -0.72 9.15
N ARG A 305 15.35 -1.58 9.95
CA ARG A 305 15.32 -1.57 11.43
C ARG A 305 15.45 -0.15 12.01
N ASN A 306 14.36 0.33 12.61
CA ASN A 306 14.19 1.60 13.34
C ASN A 306 13.87 2.88 12.55
N LEU A 307 13.72 2.83 11.22
CA LEU A 307 13.43 4.03 10.41
C LEU A 307 11.94 4.26 10.08
N GLY A 308 11.03 3.43 10.61
CA GLY A 308 9.59 3.61 10.43
C GLY A 308 8.75 3.02 11.57
N PRO A 309 7.42 2.97 11.40
CA PRO A 309 6.51 2.42 12.39
C PRO A 309 6.73 0.92 12.58
N SER A 310 6.36 0.41 13.76
CA SER A 310 6.31 -1.03 14.00
C SER A 310 5.18 -1.66 13.18
N ILE A 311 5.30 -2.97 12.90
CA ILE A 311 4.19 -3.77 12.33
C ILE A 311 2.88 -3.55 13.09
N ASP A 312 2.93 -3.50 14.42
CA ASP A 312 1.75 -3.21 15.25
C ASP A 312 1.09 -1.87 14.88
N CYS A 313 1.90 -0.82 14.70
CA CYS A 313 1.39 0.49 14.33
C CYS A 313 0.82 0.51 12.92
N ILE A 314 1.47 -0.16 11.96
CA ILE A 314 1.00 -0.31 10.58
C ILE A 314 -0.37 -0.99 10.57
N LEU A 315 -0.49 -2.14 11.25
CA LEU A 315 -1.73 -2.91 11.28
C LEU A 315 -2.86 -2.16 12.01
N GLN A 316 -2.55 -1.46 13.10
CA GLN A 316 -3.55 -0.62 13.78
C GLN A 316 -4.06 0.52 12.90
N ASN A 317 -3.20 1.13 12.10
CA ASN A 317 -3.65 2.15 11.15
C ASN A 317 -4.49 1.54 10.03
N HIS A 318 -4.12 0.36 9.52
CA HIS A 318 -4.91 -0.36 8.52
C HIS A 318 -6.30 -0.73 9.03
N ILE A 319 -6.42 -1.20 10.28
CA ILE A 319 -7.71 -1.48 10.92
C ILE A 319 -8.57 -0.21 10.96
N ARG A 320 -8.00 0.93 11.38
CA ARG A 320 -8.74 2.21 11.38
C ARG A 320 -9.18 2.63 9.98
N SER A 321 -8.32 2.46 8.98
CA SER A 321 -8.65 2.80 7.58
C SER A 321 -9.70 1.85 7.00
N GLN A 322 -9.68 0.57 7.35
CA GLN A 322 -10.73 -0.40 7.01
C GLN A 322 -12.08 0.06 7.60
N GLU A 323 -12.11 0.38 8.90
CA GLU A 323 -13.32 0.85 9.60
C GLU A 323 -13.85 2.16 9.01
N ALA A 324 -12.97 3.16 8.85
CA ALA A 324 -13.32 4.47 8.30
C ALA A 324 -13.78 4.36 6.83
N GLY A 325 -13.22 3.43 6.06
CA GLY A 325 -13.64 3.16 4.68
C GLY A 325 -14.95 2.39 4.54
N GLY A 326 -15.46 1.83 5.64
CA GLY A 326 -16.70 1.04 5.68
C GLY A 326 -16.55 -0.39 5.14
N PHE A 327 -15.34 -0.94 5.14
CA PHE A 327 -15.04 -2.25 4.59
C PHE A 327 -15.37 -3.38 5.56
N SER A 328 -16.04 -4.42 5.04
CA SER A 328 -16.32 -5.64 5.83
C SER A 328 -15.10 -6.56 5.95
N TRP A 329 -14.21 -6.50 4.96
CA TRP A 329 -13.05 -7.36 4.87
C TRP A 329 -11.79 -6.54 4.63
N MET A 330 -10.69 -7.01 5.21
CA MET A 330 -9.35 -6.58 4.87
C MET A 330 -8.52 -7.82 4.53
N VAL A 331 -7.69 -7.72 3.50
CA VAL A 331 -6.68 -8.71 3.15
C VAL A 331 -5.36 -7.97 2.98
N ILE A 332 -4.28 -8.43 3.61
CA ILE A 332 -2.97 -7.86 3.32
C ILE A 332 -2.52 -8.37 1.94
N GLY A 333 -2.58 -7.52 0.92
CA GLY A 333 -2.31 -7.86 -0.49
C GLY A 333 -0.84 -8.20 -0.75
N GLU A 334 0.05 -7.56 0.01
CA GLU A 334 1.47 -7.85 -0.01
C GLU A 334 2.08 -7.68 1.39
N LEU A 335 2.95 -8.63 1.74
CA LEU A 335 3.85 -8.51 2.87
C LEU A 335 5.11 -9.34 2.58
N GLY A 336 6.15 -9.07 3.35
CA GLY A 336 7.37 -9.85 3.27
C GLY A 336 8.56 -9.07 3.76
N ASP A 337 9.72 -9.58 3.35
CA ASP A 337 11.02 -9.08 3.74
C ASP A 337 11.56 -8.07 2.72
N VAL A 338 11.66 -6.80 3.13
CA VAL A 338 12.34 -5.74 2.35
C VAL A 338 13.83 -5.59 2.70
N THR A 339 14.39 -6.51 3.50
CA THR A 339 15.80 -6.51 3.92
C THR A 339 16.71 -7.31 2.99
N TYR A 340 16.18 -7.75 1.84
CA TYR A 340 16.96 -8.36 0.75
C TYR A 340 17.68 -9.65 1.17
N GLY A 341 16.98 -10.52 1.91
CA GLY A 341 17.54 -11.79 2.38
C GLY A 341 18.52 -11.65 3.55
N ALA A 342 18.51 -10.51 4.25
CA ALA A 342 19.25 -10.38 5.49
C ALA A 342 18.65 -11.32 6.56
N PRO A 343 19.44 -11.81 7.54
CA PRO A 343 18.93 -12.73 8.57
C PRO A 343 17.74 -12.17 9.36
N GLU A 344 17.60 -10.85 9.42
CA GLU A 344 16.48 -10.16 10.06
C GLU A 344 15.15 -10.33 9.32
N GLY A 345 15.17 -10.63 8.01
CA GLY A 345 13.99 -10.80 7.18
C GLY A 345 13.06 -11.91 7.68
N GLU A 346 13.63 -13.03 8.13
CA GLU A 346 12.88 -14.13 8.73
C GLU A 346 12.13 -13.66 10.00
N THR A 347 12.79 -12.84 10.83
CA THR A 347 12.18 -12.30 12.05
C THR A 347 11.06 -11.29 11.74
N ILE A 348 11.21 -10.48 10.69
CA ILE A 348 10.17 -9.54 10.25
C ILE A 348 8.96 -10.31 9.74
N LEU A 349 9.18 -11.31 8.87
CA LEU A 349 8.10 -12.14 8.33
C LEU A 349 7.38 -12.92 9.44
N ASP A 350 8.12 -13.57 10.35
CA ASP A 350 7.54 -14.26 11.49
C ASP A 350 6.67 -13.31 12.32
N LYS A 351 7.18 -12.10 12.60
CA LYS A 351 6.41 -11.09 13.33
C LYS A 351 5.13 -10.68 12.56
N GLN A 352 5.22 -10.38 11.27
CA GLN A 352 4.06 -10.05 10.44
C GLN A 352 3.00 -11.17 10.50
N LEU A 353 3.41 -12.40 10.20
CA LEU A 353 2.50 -13.55 10.15
C LEU A 353 1.91 -13.91 11.52
N LYS A 354 2.68 -13.77 12.60
CA LYS A 354 2.19 -13.93 13.97
C LYS A 354 1.04 -12.97 14.27
N HIS A 355 1.24 -11.69 13.98
CA HIS A 355 0.23 -10.66 14.25
C HIS A 355 -1.02 -10.88 13.39
N LEU A 356 -0.84 -11.08 12.08
CA LEU A 356 -1.95 -11.31 11.16
C LEU A 356 -2.75 -12.55 11.52
N THR A 357 -2.08 -13.65 11.85
CA THR A 357 -2.74 -14.89 12.31
C THR A 357 -3.50 -14.67 13.62
N SER A 358 -2.90 -13.98 14.60
CA SER A 358 -3.56 -13.69 15.89
C SER A 358 -4.81 -12.82 15.76
N MET A 359 -4.86 -11.97 14.72
CA MET A 359 -5.99 -11.10 14.41
C MET A 359 -6.96 -11.71 13.39
N ALA A 360 -6.69 -12.94 12.92
CA ALA A 360 -7.42 -13.59 11.84
C ALA A 360 -7.52 -12.73 10.56
N ILE A 361 -6.49 -11.90 10.29
CA ILE A 361 -6.40 -11.10 9.07
C ILE A 361 -5.82 -11.99 7.95
N PRO A 362 -6.52 -12.15 6.82
CA PRO A 362 -5.99 -12.83 5.64
C PRO A 362 -4.81 -12.10 5.04
N TRP A 363 -3.95 -12.84 4.35
CA TRP A 363 -2.69 -12.30 3.87
C TRP A 363 -2.18 -13.02 2.63
N ILE A 364 -1.39 -12.29 1.84
CA ILE A 364 -0.78 -12.76 0.60
C ILE A 364 0.68 -12.32 0.61
N ILE A 365 1.61 -13.28 0.65
CA ILE A 365 3.04 -12.98 0.74
C ILE A 365 3.65 -12.61 -0.62
N TRP A 366 4.66 -11.75 -0.60
CA TRP A 366 5.50 -11.42 -1.73
C TRP A 366 6.82 -12.20 -1.64
N GLU A 367 7.21 -13.06 -2.58
CA GLU A 367 6.50 -13.53 -3.79
C GLU A 367 6.90 -14.98 -4.20
N PHE A 368 6.22 -15.57 -5.17
CA PHE A 368 6.59 -16.83 -5.83
C PHE A 368 7.05 -16.55 -7.26
N CYS A 369 8.36 -16.60 -7.49
CA CYS A 369 8.99 -16.29 -8.77
C CYS A 369 10.22 -17.19 -9.00
N PRO A 370 10.05 -18.32 -9.70
CA PRO A 370 11.16 -19.24 -9.99
C PRO A 370 12.03 -18.77 -11.17
N VAL A 371 11.85 -17.53 -11.64
CA VAL A 371 12.58 -16.97 -12.78
C VAL A 371 13.96 -16.44 -12.37
N TYR A 372 14.14 -16.11 -11.09
CA TYR A 372 15.42 -15.62 -10.59
C TYR A 372 16.48 -16.75 -10.64
N GLU A 373 17.50 -16.57 -11.48
CA GLU A 373 18.44 -17.65 -11.84
C GLU A 373 19.49 -17.97 -10.78
N ALA A 374 19.70 -17.09 -9.80
CA ALA A 374 20.72 -17.30 -8.78
C ALA A 374 20.19 -17.86 -7.47
N SER A 375 20.99 -18.74 -6.87
CA SER A 375 20.74 -19.18 -5.50
C SER A 375 20.93 -18.03 -4.50
N GLU A 376 20.31 -18.13 -3.33
CA GLU A 376 20.44 -17.15 -2.25
C GLU A 376 21.92 -16.89 -1.87
N ALA A 377 22.74 -17.94 -1.81
CA ALA A 377 24.18 -17.83 -1.51
C ALA A 377 24.95 -17.17 -2.67
N GLU A 378 24.66 -17.54 -3.92
CA GLU A 378 25.27 -16.89 -5.09
C GLU A 378 24.85 -15.41 -5.18
N SER A 379 23.61 -15.05 -4.88
CA SER A 379 23.22 -13.65 -4.89
C SER A 379 23.72 -12.84 -3.70
N ARG A 380 24.03 -13.46 -2.56
CA ARG A 380 24.66 -12.76 -1.44
C ARG A 380 26.17 -12.58 -1.65
N ASP A 381 26.86 -13.63 -2.11
CA ASP A 381 28.32 -13.63 -2.25
C ASP A 381 28.79 -13.18 -3.64
N MET A 382 28.19 -13.68 -4.72
CA MET A 382 28.56 -13.31 -6.10
C MET A 382 28.19 -11.85 -6.39
N TYR A 383 27.13 -11.30 -5.78
CA TYR A 383 26.83 -9.85 -5.87
C TYR A 383 27.86 -8.99 -5.14
N ARG A 384 28.22 -9.34 -3.90
CA ARG A 384 29.22 -8.59 -3.11
C ARG A 384 30.63 -8.69 -3.69
N ILE A 385 30.94 -9.78 -4.39
CA ILE A 385 32.32 -10.12 -4.80
C ILE A 385 32.54 -9.93 -6.31
N THR A 386 31.53 -10.13 -7.17
CA THR A 386 31.75 -10.25 -8.63
C THR A 386 31.07 -9.19 -9.50
N SER A 387 30.16 -8.37 -8.95
CA SER A 387 29.34 -7.44 -9.74
C SER A 387 28.56 -8.10 -10.89
N ASN A 388 28.31 -9.42 -10.82
CA ASN A 388 27.51 -10.11 -11.82
C ASN A 388 26.03 -9.85 -11.52
N ILE A 389 25.36 -9.26 -12.50
CA ILE A 389 24.02 -8.69 -12.37
C ILE A 389 22.93 -9.58 -12.99
N HIS A 390 23.32 -10.72 -13.58
CA HIS A 390 22.36 -11.72 -14.07
C HIS A 390 21.70 -12.51 -12.92
N SER A 391 22.21 -12.38 -11.70
CA SER A 391 21.75 -13.11 -10.51
C SER A 391 20.68 -12.39 -9.67
N PHE A 392 20.39 -11.11 -9.92
CA PHE A 392 19.64 -10.29 -8.96
C PHE A 392 18.24 -9.92 -9.48
N PRO A 393 17.16 -10.00 -8.68
CA PRO A 393 15.95 -9.23 -8.99
C PRO A 393 16.37 -7.75 -9.00
N TRP A 394 16.12 -7.08 -10.12
CA TRP A 394 16.70 -5.78 -10.42
C TRP A 394 16.23 -4.64 -9.51
N ASN A 395 15.03 -4.80 -8.94
CA ASN A 395 14.48 -3.91 -7.91
C ASN A 395 15.05 -4.21 -6.51
N GLY A 396 15.93 -5.21 -6.39
CA GLY A 396 16.57 -5.62 -5.16
C GLY A 396 15.77 -6.63 -4.34
N GLU A 397 14.51 -6.89 -4.67
CA GLU A 397 13.59 -7.71 -3.88
C GLU A 397 13.98 -9.19 -3.88
N TYR A 398 14.84 -9.60 -2.95
CA TYR A 398 15.11 -11.01 -2.67
C TYR A 398 13.94 -11.68 -1.91
N CYS A 399 12.73 -11.48 -2.43
CA CYS A 399 11.49 -11.85 -1.74
C CYS A 399 10.93 -13.18 -2.23
N SER A 400 11.56 -13.83 -3.22
CA SER A 400 10.98 -15.08 -3.71
C SER A 400 11.12 -16.21 -2.70
N ILE A 401 10.02 -16.90 -2.41
CA ILE A 401 10.00 -18.06 -1.51
C ILE A 401 10.48 -19.36 -2.17
N VAL A 402 10.80 -19.31 -3.47
CA VAL A 402 11.16 -20.47 -4.27
C VAL A 402 12.38 -20.16 -5.15
N GLY A 403 13.24 -21.16 -5.37
CA GLY A 403 14.37 -21.06 -6.27
C GLY A 403 14.06 -21.48 -7.71
N PRO A 404 15.05 -21.39 -8.63
CA PRO A 404 14.86 -21.60 -10.06
C PRO A 404 14.55 -23.04 -10.50
N ARG A 405 14.54 -24.00 -9.58
CA ARG A 405 14.13 -25.40 -9.82
C ARG A 405 12.86 -25.76 -9.04
N LEU A 406 12.05 -24.76 -8.64
CA LEU A 406 10.85 -24.93 -7.82
C LEU A 406 11.10 -25.51 -6.42
N GLN A 407 12.32 -25.37 -5.91
CA GLN A 407 12.66 -25.75 -4.54
C GLN A 407 12.33 -24.60 -3.57
N PRO A 408 11.56 -24.84 -2.49
CA PRO A 408 11.33 -23.82 -1.47
C PRO A 408 12.64 -23.33 -0.86
N LEU A 409 12.76 -22.02 -0.62
CA LEU A 409 13.95 -21.46 0.01
C LEU A 409 13.89 -21.61 1.54
N PRO A 410 14.96 -22.13 2.19
CA PRO A 410 14.96 -22.43 3.63
C PRO A 410 14.59 -21.26 4.55
N ILE A 411 15.00 -20.04 4.22
CA ILE A 411 14.75 -18.85 5.05
C ILE A 411 13.25 -18.62 5.28
N TYR A 412 12.44 -18.78 4.25
CA TYR A 412 11.01 -18.49 4.34
C TYR A 412 10.19 -19.72 4.69
N ILE A 413 10.63 -20.92 4.29
CA ILE A 413 9.82 -22.13 4.45
C ILE A 413 9.59 -22.51 5.91
N ASN A 414 10.56 -22.27 6.80
CA ASN A 414 10.42 -22.59 8.23
C ASN A 414 9.29 -21.78 8.87
N VAL A 415 9.27 -20.47 8.59
CA VAL A 415 8.23 -19.56 9.07
C VAL A 415 6.90 -19.88 8.40
N LEU A 416 6.85 -20.03 7.07
CA LEU A 416 5.61 -20.26 6.35
C LEU A 416 4.94 -21.58 6.74
N THR A 417 5.72 -22.65 6.92
CA THR A 417 5.18 -23.96 7.33
C THR A 417 4.48 -23.85 8.67
N HIS A 418 4.99 -23.06 9.61
CA HIS A 418 4.34 -22.83 10.90
C HIS A 418 2.94 -22.23 10.73
N TYR A 419 2.80 -21.18 9.93
CA TYR A 419 1.52 -20.45 9.78
C TYR A 419 0.54 -21.08 8.79
N LEU A 420 1.00 -21.91 7.85
CA LEU A 420 0.13 -22.61 6.89
C LEU A 420 -0.43 -23.93 7.46
N THR A 421 0.30 -24.61 8.35
CA THR A 421 -0.13 -25.92 8.90
C THR A 421 -1.02 -25.81 10.14
N HIS A 422 -0.91 -24.75 10.94
CA HIS A 422 -1.61 -24.62 12.25
C HIS A 422 -3.09 -24.18 12.14
N LEU A 423 -3.70 -24.32 10.95
CA LEU A 423 -5.08 -23.88 10.66
C LEU A 423 -6.17 -24.90 11.01
N GLN A 424 -5.84 -26.05 11.60
CA GLN A 424 -6.87 -27.04 11.98
C GLN A 424 -7.62 -26.67 13.27
N GLU A 425 -7.09 -25.77 14.11
CA GLU A 425 -7.82 -25.27 15.26
C GLU A 425 -8.67 -24.07 14.84
N ARG A 426 -9.92 -24.35 14.42
CA ARG A 426 -10.91 -23.32 14.10
C ARG A 426 -10.93 -22.26 15.21
N PRO A 427 -10.62 -20.98 14.92
CA PRO A 427 -10.93 -19.91 15.84
C PRO A 427 -12.44 -19.97 16.08
N THR A 428 -12.86 -20.19 17.31
CA THR A 428 -14.28 -20.04 17.66
C THR A 428 -14.64 -18.58 17.42
N HIS A 429 -15.45 -18.34 16.39
CA HIS A 429 -15.88 -17.03 15.87
C HIS A 429 -16.64 -16.12 16.86
N ASN A 430 -16.55 -16.36 18.18
CA ASN A 430 -17.30 -15.64 19.19
C ASN A 430 -16.63 -14.34 19.68
N LYS A 431 -15.55 -13.86 19.08
CA LYS A 431 -14.78 -12.69 19.60
C LYS A 431 -14.59 -11.49 18.67
N LEU A 432 -15.31 -11.42 17.55
CA LEU A 432 -15.39 -10.20 16.73
C LEU A 432 -16.78 -9.53 16.77
N SER A 433 -17.63 -9.91 17.74
CA SER A 433 -18.71 -9.01 18.17
C SER A 433 -18.10 -7.93 19.06
N THR A 434 -17.72 -6.82 18.46
CA THR A 434 -17.58 -5.54 19.16
C THR A 434 -18.98 -5.03 19.54
N SER A 435 -19.68 -5.78 20.39
CA SER A 435 -20.56 -5.12 21.34
C SER A 435 -19.61 -4.38 22.25
N PRO A 436 -19.55 -3.03 22.24
CA PRO A 436 -18.80 -2.34 23.27
C PRO A 436 -19.43 -2.80 24.57
N THR A 437 -18.69 -3.55 25.38
CA THR A 437 -19.01 -3.69 26.79
C THR A 437 -19.25 -2.26 27.26
N PRO A 438 -20.43 -1.92 27.80
CA PRO A 438 -20.68 -0.57 28.25
C PRO A 438 -19.61 -0.32 29.30
N PHE A 439 -18.65 0.54 28.95
CA PHE A 439 -17.71 1.07 29.93
C PHE A 439 -18.60 1.60 31.05
N SER A 440 -18.48 1.01 32.24
CA SER A 440 -19.12 1.55 33.43
C SER A 440 -18.81 3.05 33.44
N SER A 441 -19.82 3.87 33.75
CA SER A 441 -19.74 5.32 33.83
C SER A 441 -18.65 5.77 34.83
N GLN A 442 -17.39 5.63 34.46
CA GLN A 442 -16.27 6.27 35.10
C GLN A 442 -16.28 7.69 34.58
N GLN A 443 -16.43 8.63 35.51
CA GLN A 443 -16.36 10.06 35.27
C GLN A 443 -15.19 10.34 34.33
N LYS A 444 -15.50 10.82 33.12
CA LYS A 444 -14.51 11.46 32.27
C LYS A 444 -14.15 12.77 32.97
N SER A 445 -12.89 12.92 33.34
CA SER A 445 -12.37 14.14 33.95
C SER A 445 -11.60 14.91 32.88
N LEU A 446 -11.99 16.16 32.63
CA LEU A 446 -11.29 17.08 31.74
C LEU A 446 -10.23 17.84 32.55
N TYR A 447 -8.96 17.71 32.18
CA TYR A 447 -7.85 18.42 32.81
C TYR A 447 -7.39 19.58 31.92
N ILE A 448 -7.35 20.80 32.48
CA ILE A 448 -6.96 22.03 31.79
C ILE A 448 -5.76 22.61 32.53
N LEU A 449 -4.67 22.93 31.80
CA LEU A 449 -3.49 23.58 32.36
C LEU A 449 -3.40 25.03 31.88
N LEU A 450 -3.32 25.96 32.84
CA LEU A 450 -3.16 27.39 32.58
C LEU A 450 -1.67 27.77 32.60
N ARG A 451 -1.36 28.82 31.84
CA ARG A 451 -0.02 29.40 31.71
C ARG A 451 0.33 30.29 32.91
N ASP A 452 1.61 30.33 33.28
CA ASP A 452 2.14 31.24 34.30
C ASP A 452 1.72 32.71 34.05
N GLY A 453 1.21 33.35 35.11
CA GLY A 453 0.72 34.73 35.12
C GLY A 453 -0.81 34.87 35.10
N ILE A 454 -1.56 33.79 34.89
CA ILE A 454 -3.02 33.76 35.04
C ILE A 454 -3.35 32.90 36.27
N ASN A 455 -3.62 33.57 37.40
CA ASN A 455 -3.79 32.88 38.68
C ASN A 455 -5.19 32.27 38.88
N THR A 456 -6.17 32.59 38.02
CA THR A 456 -7.54 32.06 38.10
C THR A 456 -8.21 32.04 36.71
N ILE A 457 -9.05 31.03 36.45
CA ILE A 457 -10.08 31.10 35.40
C ILE A 457 -11.30 31.77 36.04
N SER A 458 -11.83 32.84 35.46
CA SER A 458 -13.05 33.47 35.96
C SER A 458 -14.21 32.47 36.00
N ALA A 459 -15.05 32.52 37.03
CA ALA A 459 -16.21 31.64 37.20
C ALA A 459 -17.13 31.55 35.96
N TYR A 460 -17.23 32.64 35.19
CA TYR A 460 -17.98 32.69 33.93
C TYR A 460 -17.45 31.71 32.86
N HIS A 461 -16.13 31.66 32.65
CA HIS A 461 -15.49 30.76 31.68
C HIS A 461 -15.58 29.28 32.12
N LEU A 462 -15.50 29.02 33.43
CA LEU A 462 -15.71 27.69 34.01
C LEU A 462 -17.15 27.20 33.80
N GLN A 463 -18.15 28.06 34.06
CA GLN A 463 -19.56 27.72 33.80
C GLN A 463 -19.86 27.49 32.32
N ARG A 464 -19.20 28.24 31.42
CA ARG A 464 -19.35 28.05 29.97
C ARG A 464 -18.77 26.71 29.51
N LEU A 465 -17.59 26.33 30.01
CA LEU A 465 -16.97 25.02 29.77
C LEU A 465 -17.82 23.86 30.30
N MET A 466 -18.42 24.00 31.48
CA MET A 466 -19.33 23.00 32.04
C MET A 466 -20.61 22.84 31.21
N ARG A 467 -21.18 23.93 30.68
CA ARG A 467 -22.36 23.84 29.79
C ARG A 467 -22.05 23.20 28.44
N LEU A 468 -20.88 23.48 27.86
CA LEU A 468 -20.49 22.97 26.54
C LEU A 468 -20.05 21.50 26.59
N SER A 469 -19.41 21.07 27.68
CA SER A 469 -18.90 19.69 27.82
C SER A 469 -19.92 18.71 28.41
N GLY A 470 -21.00 19.21 29.05
CA GLY A 470 -21.95 18.38 29.78
C GLY A 470 -21.36 17.69 31.03
N GLN A 471 -20.18 18.12 31.50
CA GLN A 471 -19.45 17.46 32.59
C GLN A 471 -19.19 18.40 33.78
N THR A 472 -19.05 17.80 34.96
CA THR A 472 -18.74 18.50 36.22
C THR A 472 -17.23 18.72 36.33
N VAL A 473 -16.79 19.97 36.48
CA VAL A 473 -15.38 20.33 36.63
C VAL A 473 -15.09 20.60 38.12
N PHE A 474 -14.12 19.89 38.72
CA PHE A 474 -13.70 20.09 40.11
C PHE A 474 -12.37 20.85 40.17
N THR A 475 -12.23 21.76 41.14
CA THR A 475 -10.95 22.38 41.50
C THR A 475 -10.55 21.96 42.91
N TRP A 476 -9.30 21.55 43.11
CA TRP A 476 -8.79 21.14 44.44
C TRP A 476 -7.81 22.19 44.98
N PRO A 477 -7.95 22.66 46.24
CA PRO A 477 -7.13 23.76 46.75
C PRO A 477 -5.70 23.39 47.18
N SER A 478 -5.33 22.10 47.23
CA SER A 478 -4.16 21.65 48.01
C SER A 478 -3.11 20.83 47.24
N ILE A 479 -3.12 20.82 45.91
CA ILE A 479 -2.05 20.19 45.12
C ILE A 479 -1.20 21.27 44.44
N GLN A 480 0.08 21.35 44.82
CA GLN A 480 1.08 22.10 44.07
C GLN A 480 1.44 21.33 42.79
N TRP A 481 1.31 21.96 41.64
CA TRP A 481 1.54 21.38 40.32
C TRP A 481 3.01 21.54 39.90
N TYR A 482 3.62 20.50 39.34
CA TYR A 482 5.02 20.53 38.86
C TYR A 482 5.10 20.45 37.34
N VAL A 483 6.01 21.25 36.77
CA VAL A 483 6.46 21.18 35.38
C VAL A 483 7.55 20.11 35.27
N ILE A 484 7.41 19.15 34.34
CA ILE A 484 8.49 18.21 34.03
C ILE A 484 9.44 18.85 33.02
N THR A 485 10.62 19.24 33.49
CA THR A 485 11.84 19.29 32.67
C THR A 485 12.97 18.60 33.43
N LYS A 486 13.74 17.74 32.74
CA LYS A 486 15.14 17.39 33.08
C LYS A 486 15.72 16.70 31.86
N SER A 487 16.58 17.35 31.08
CA SER A 487 17.99 17.47 31.46
C SER A 487 18.58 18.86 31.26
N THR A 488 19.50 19.16 32.17
CA THR A 488 20.40 20.30 32.26
C THR A 488 21.43 20.28 31.13
N HIS A 489 21.22 21.11 30.11
CA HIS A 489 22.21 21.91 29.36
C HIS A 489 21.71 22.14 27.94
N VAL A 490 20.97 23.24 27.76
CA VAL A 490 20.87 23.91 26.47
C VAL A 490 21.34 25.36 26.68
N PRO A 491 22.43 25.81 26.04
CA PRO A 491 22.94 27.15 26.23
C PRO A 491 21.91 28.21 25.84
N SER A 492 21.83 29.29 26.62
CA SER A 492 20.93 30.44 26.45
C SER A 492 21.28 31.35 25.26
N THR A 493 22.01 30.86 24.26
CA THR A 493 22.41 31.69 23.13
C THR A 493 21.21 32.02 22.25
N ALA A 494 21.22 33.22 21.65
CA ALA A 494 20.20 33.65 20.70
C ALA A 494 20.04 32.65 19.53
N GLN A 495 21.10 31.92 19.21
CA GLN A 495 21.17 30.90 18.15
C GLN A 495 20.32 29.66 18.46
N THR A 496 20.29 29.17 19.70
CA THR A 496 19.42 28.04 20.09
C THR A 496 17.95 28.44 20.09
N ARG A 497 17.64 29.68 20.49
CA ARG A 497 16.28 30.23 20.39
C ARG A 497 15.86 30.43 18.93
N GLN A 498 16.76 30.87 18.07
CA GLN A 498 16.52 30.98 16.64
C GLN A 498 16.31 29.59 16.00
N TYR A 499 17.10 28.58 16.38
CA TYR A 499 16.94 27.20 15.91
C TYR A 499 15.60 26.57 16.31
N LEU A 500 15.17 26.70 17.57
CA LEU A 500 13.84 26.22 18.00
C LEU A 500 12.69 26.98 17.32
N ARG A 501 12.91 28.26 16.99
CA ARG A 501 11.97 29.12 16.27
C ARG A 501 11.85 28.73 14.80
N ASP A 502 12.97 28.48 14.14
CA ASP A 502 13.03 28.02 12.73
C ASP A 502 12.49 26.58 12.61
N PHE A 503 12.76 25.73 13.60
CA PHE A 503 12.18 24.39 13.71
C PHE A 503 10.66 24.42 13.85
N THR A 504 10.11 25.33 14.66
CA THR A 504 8.65 25.49 14.85
C THR A 504 7.97 26.06 13.60
N LEU A 505 8.63 26.99 12.89
CA LEU A 505 8.13 27.56 11.63
C LEU A 505 8.14 26.53 10.49
N SER A 506 9.17 25.68 10.40
CA SER A 506 9.26 24.65 9.36
C SER A 506 8.29 23.48 9.56
N ASN A 507 8.03 23.08 10.80
CA ASN A 507 7.18 21.92 11.10
C ASN A 507 5.67 22.24 11.14
N LEU A 508 5.29 23.51 11.22
CA LEU A 508 3.87 23.95 11.26
C LEU A 508 3.40 24.67 9.99
N GLY A 509 4.28 24.82 8.98
CA GLY A 509 3.88 25.22 7.63
C GLY A 509 3.49 26.68 7.41
N PHE A 510 3.77 27.60 8.34
CA PHE A 510 3.44 29.02 8.17
C PHE A 510 4.43 29.72 7.24
N ARG A 511 3.93 30.37 6.16
CA ARG A 511 4.77 31.10 5.18
C ARG A 511 5.25 32.47 5.68
N ARG A 512 4.52 33.13 6.59
CA ARG A 512 4.89 34.43 7.18
C ARG A 512 4.58 34.47 8.68
N TYR A 513 5.40 35.21 9.43
CA TYR A 513 5.27 35.38 10.89
C TYR A 513 3.91 35.93 11.34
N ALA A 514 3.29 36.79 10.52
CA ALA A 514 1.97 37.35 10.81
C ALA A 514 0.87 36.29 10.86
N ASP A 515 0.98 35.24 10.04
CA ASP A 515 -0.04 34.18 9.93
C ASP A 515 -0.03 33.27 11.17
N ALA A 516 1.17 32.93 11.67
CA ALA A 516 1.33 32.23 12.95
C ALA A 516 0.82 33.08 14.13
N MET A 517 0.98 34.41 14.08
CA MET A 517 0.48 35.33 15.11
C MET A 517 -1.05 35.48 15.08
N VAL A 518 -1.68 35.46 13.90
CA VAL A 518 -3.15 35.43 13.76
C VAL A 518 -3.70 34.10 14.27
N PHE A 519 -3.09 32.98 13.88
CA PHE A 519 -3.45 31.65 14.38
C PHE A 519 -3.32 31.54 15.92
N MET A 520 -2.19 31.99 16.49
CA MET A 520 -2.01 31.99 17.94
C MET A 520 -2.96 32.93 18.69
N ARG A 521 -3.35 34.06 18.08
CA ARG A 521 -4.35 34.97 18.67
C ARG A 521 -5.77 34.41 18.59
N GLN A 522 -6.08 33.67 17.53
CA GLN A 522 -7.41 33.12 17.28
C GLN A 522 -7.66 31.81 18.03
N TYR A 523 -6.62 31.01 18.28
CA TYR A 523 -6.74 29.66 18.85
C TYR A 523 -5.92 29.41 20.14
N GLY A 524 -5.27 30.43 20.70
CA GLY A 524 -4.77 30.38 22.09
C GLY A 524 -3.36 29.80 22.30
N GLY A 525 -2.50 29.77 21.29
CA GLY A 525 -1.08 29.36 21.39
C GLY A 525 -0.84 27.85 21.23
N LEU A 526 0.44 27.45 21.17
CA LEU A 526 0.88 26.09 20.80
C LEU A 526 1.93 25.57 21.80
N ILE A 527 1.80 24.32 22.26
CA ILE A 527 2.76 23.68 23.18
C ILE A 527 3.30 22.41 22.52
N VAL A 528 4.62 22.24 22.51
CA VAL A 528 5.31 21.06 21.97
C VAL A 528 5.96 20.29 23.12
N CYS A 529 5.69 18.99 23.20
CA CYS A 529 6.33 18.08 24.16
C CYS A 529 7.40 17.23 23.46
N SER A 530 8.56 17.06 24.09
CA SER A 530 9.71 16.35 23.53
C SER A 530 10.03 15.01 24.21
N ASP A 531 9.20 14.53 25.15
CA ASP A 531 9.41 13.24 25.84
C ASP A 531 8.47 12.15 25.29
N ARG A 532 9.06 11.15 24.63
CA ARG A 532 8.34 10.01 24.01
C ARG A 532 7.69 9.06 25.03
N SER A 533 8.11 9.07 26.29
CA SER A 533 7.63 8.12 27.30
C SER A 533 6.24 8.49 27.84
N LEU A 534 5.89 9.79 27.84
CA LEU A 534 4.60 10.31 28.31
C LEU A 534 3.46 10.18 27.28
N LEU A 535 3.78 9.89 26.02
CA LEU A 535 2.79 9.70 24.94
C LEU A 535 2.17 8.30 24.90
N ARG A 536 2.65 7.35 25.72
CA ARG A 536 2.13 5.96 25.73
C ARG A 536 0.73 5.78 26.34
N GLY A 537 0.13 6.85 26.87
CA GLY A 537 -1.24 6.80 27.42
C GLY A 537 -2.08 8.05 27.15
N ALA A 538 -1.59 8.99 26.34
CA ALA A 538 -2.32 10.22 26.04
C ALA A 538 -3.15 10.03 24.76
N TYR A 539 -4.47 10.03 24.91
CA TYR A 539 -5.38 10.31 23.79
C TYR A 539 -5.16 11.76 23.37
N VAL A 540 -4.49 11.98 22.25
CA VAL A 540 -4.59 13.27 21.55
C VAL A 540 -5.93 13.24 20.83
N CYS A 541 -6.95 13.84 21.46
CA CYS A 541 -8.15 14.21 20.73
C CYS A 541 -7.76 15.33 19.77
N ASP A 542 -7.70 15.02 18.47
CA ASP A 542 -7.79 16.03 17.42
C ASP A 542 -9.20 16.62 17.46
N LEU A 543 -9.38 17.59 18.34
CA LEU A 543 -10.60 18.36 18.47
C LEU A 543 -10.38 19.70 17.76
N LEU A 544 -10.08 19.63 16.46
CA LEU A 544 -10.13 20.73 15.50
C LEU A 544 -10.55 20.20 14.12
N ALA A 545 -11.70 19.52 14.07
CA ALA A 545 -12.43 19.21 12.85
C ALA A 545 -13.93 19.53 13.03
N GLU A 546 -14.21 20.77 13.41
CA GLU A 546 -15.34 21.64 13.03
C GLU A 546 -14.79 23.07 13.01
#